data_AF-A0A2R2MQH0-F1
#
_entry.id   AF-A0A2R2MQH0-F1
#
_cell.length_a   1.000
_cell.length_b   1.000
_cell.length_c   1.000
_cell.angle_alpha   90.00
_cell.angle_beta   90.00
_cell.angle_gamma   90.00
#
_symmetry.space_group_name_H-M   'P 1'
#
loop_
_entity.id
_entity.type
_entity.pdbx_description
1 polymer ?
#
loop_
_entity_poly.entity_id
_entity_poly.type
_entity_poly.pdbx_seq_one_letter_code
_entity_poly.pdbx_strand_id
1 'polypeptide(L)'
;MLKDPVNHVRKIANFLRKPIDQVLCEAIAEQCSFENMKRNKQTHREAGPEGERNTKPELKKWRDTAFGMYRKGKVGDWKNHFTVAQNERFDALYQEQMKGCDLTVDYEAD
;
A
#
# COMPACT_ATOMS: atom_id res chain seq x y z
N MET A 1 -2.17 -8.52 4.66
CA MET A 1 -2.30 -8.30 3.20
C MET A 1 -1.03 -8.62 2.42
N LEU A 2 0.14 -8.02 2.73
CA LEU A 2 1.36 -8.20 1.94
C LEU A 2 2.00 -9.60 2.06
N LYS A 3 2.03 -10.21 3.26
CA LYS A 3 2.64 -11.54 3.48
C LYS A 3 1.93 -12.67 2.72
N ASP A 4 0.61 -12.60 2.58
CA ASP A 4 -0.20 -13.66 1.95
C ASP A 4 -1.45 -13.06 1.29
N PRO A 5 -1.33 -12.43 0.12
CA PRO A 5 -2.43 -11.71 -0.50
C PRO A 5 -3.58 -12.63 -0.92
N VAL A 6 -3.29 -13.85 -1.37
CA VAL A 6 -4.28 -14.82 -1.84
C VAL A 6 -5.22 -15.25 -0.72
N ASN A 7 -4.68 -15.57 0.45
CA ASN A 7 -5.50 -15.92 1.62
C ASN A 7 -6.32 -14.74 2.13
N HIS A 8 -5.77 -13.52 2.08
CA HIS A 8 -6.55 -12.34 2.46
C HIS A 8 -7.69 -12.06 1.49
N VAL A 9 -7.49 -12.24 0.18
CA VAL A 9 -8.58 -12.19 -0.81
C VAL A 9 -9.66 -13.21 -0.46
N ARG A 10 -9.29 -14.45 -0.16
CA ARG A 10 -10.21 -15.50 0.29
C ARG A 10 -10.98 -15.11 1.55
N LYS A 11 -10.31 -14.54 2.56
CA LYS A 11 -10.94 -14.06 3.80
C LYS A 11 -11.97 -12.97 3.52
N ILE A 12 -11.65 -12.00 2.66
CA ILE A 12 -12.57 -10.93 2.26
C ILE A 12 -13.77 -11.50 1.49
N ALA A 13 -13.53 -12.41 0.55
CA ALA A 13 -14.57 -13.08 -0.22
C ALA A 13 -15.56 -13.83 0.69
N ASN A 14 -15.04 -14.56 1.68
CA ASN A 14 -15.85 -15.24 2.68
C ASN A 14 -16.64 -14.26 3.56
N PHE A 15 -16.02 -13.16 4.00
CA PHE A 15 -16.69 -12.11 4.77
C PHE A 15 -17.87 -11.51 4.00
N LEU A 16 -17.71 -11.30 2.69
CA LEU A 16 -18.76 -10.83 1.80
C LEU A 16 -19.79 -11.90 1.39
N ARG A 17 -19.69 -13.13 1.96
CA ARG A 17 -20.53 -14.29 1.63
C ARG A 17 -20.50 -14.66 0.14
N LYS A 18 -19.35 -14.45 -0.51
CA LYS A 18 -19.09 -14.81 -1.91
C LYS A 18 -17.84 -15.69 -1.99
N PRO A 19 -17.90 -16.97 -1.56
CA PRO A 19 -16.75 -17.85 -1.67
C PRO A 19 -16.34 -18.00 -3.13
N ILE A 20 -15.04 -17.94 -3.38
CA ILE A 20 -14.42 -18.05 -4.71
C ILE A 20 -13.34 -19.14 -4.67
N ASP A 21 -13.04 -19.71 -5.83
CA ASP A 21 -12.00 -20.73 -5.95
C ASP A 21 -10.58 -20.16 -5.81
N GLN A 22 -9.59 -21.07 -5.73
CA GLN A 22 -8.18 -20.69 -5.60
C GLN A 22 -7.70 -19.88 -6.82
N VAL A 23 -8.12 -20.26 -8.02
CA VAL A 23 -7.71 -19.62 -9.28
C VAL A 23 -8.14 -18.16 -9.31
N LEU A 24 -9.39 -17.88 -8.92
CA LEU A 24 -9.90 -16.52 -8.85
C LEU A 24 -9.25 -15.72 -7.70
N CYS A 25 -8.92 -16.35 -6.58
CA CYS A 25 -8.16 -15.68 -5.52
C CYS A 25 -6.77 -15.22 -6.02
N GLU A 26 -6.06 -16.09 -6.75
CA GLU A 26 -4.74 -15.79 -7.33
C GLU A 26 -4.83 -14.67 -8.37
N ALA A 27 -5.79 -14.75 -9.29
CA ALA A 27 -6.01 -13.72 -10.31
C ALA A 27 -6.32 -12.34 -9.70
N ILE A 28 -7.16 -12.28 -8.66
CA ILE A 28 -7.45 -11.04 -7.94
C ILE A 28 -6.20 -10.53 -7.22
N ALA A 29 -5.48 -11.39 -6.51
CA ALA A 29 -4.25 -11.01 -5.80
C ALA A 29 -3.18 -10.46 -6.76
N GLU A 30 -3.01 -11.06 -7.92
CA GLU A 30 -2.10 -10.60 -8.97
C GLU A 30 -2.55 -9.24 -9.52
N GLN A 31 -3.81 -9.08 -9.90
CA GLN A 31 -4.33 -7.83 -10.46
C GLN A 31 -4.26 -6.68 -9.45
N CYS A 32 -4.47 -6.98 -8.17
CA CYS A 32 -4.34 -6.04 -7.05
C CYS A 32 -2.91 -5.93 -6.50
N SER A 33 -1.91 -6.52 -7.14
CA SER A 33 -0.51 -6.32 -6.75
C SER A 33 -0.09 -4.86 -6.91
N PHE A 34 0.85 -4.40 -6.09
CA PHE A 34 1.31 -3.02 -6.11
C PHE A 34 1.78 -2.58 -7.51
N GLU A 35 2.54 -3.43 -8.20
CA GLU A 35 3.06 -3.14 -9.54
C GLU A 35 1.94 -3.08 -10.60
N ASN A 36 0.97 -4.00 -10.56
CA ASN A 36 -0.15 -4.00 -11.51
C ASN A 36 -1.08 -2.80 -11.27
N MET A 37 -1.39 -2.46 -10.01
CA MET A 37 -2.18 -1.28 -9.68
C MET A 37 -1.48 0.03 -10.07
N LYS A 38 -0.15 0.10 -9.87
CA LYS A 38 0.67 1.25 -10.28
C LYS A 38 0.66 1.41 -11.80
N ARG A 39 0.89 0.32 -12.55
CA ARG A 39 0.86 0.31 -14.02
C ARG A 39 -0.52 0.69 -14.55
N ASN A 40 -1.59 0.10 -14.04
CA ASN A 40 -2.96 0.36 -14.50
C ASN A 40 -3.37 1.83 -14.36
N LYS A 41 -2.92 2.49 -13.29
CA LYS A 41 -3.18 3.93 -13.11
C LYS A 41 -2.40 4.80 -14.10
N GLN A 42 -1.21 4.38 -14.51
CA GLN A 42 -0.41 5.10 -15.50
C GLN A 42 -1.08 5.00 -16.90
N THR A 43 -1.50 3.81 -17.30
CA THR A 43 -2.11 3.55 -18.62
C THR A 43 -3.46 4.26 -18.81
N HIS A 44 -4.36 4.22 -17.83
CA HIS A 44 -5.66 4.91 -17.93
C HIS A 44 -5.55 6.44 -18.06
N ARG A 45 -4.44 7.02 -17.62
CA ARG A 45 -4.18 8.46 -17.71
C ARG A 45 -3.59 8.86 -19.07
N GLU A 46 -2.84 7.96 -19.71
CA GLU A 46 -2.29 8.16 -21.07
C GLU A 46 -3.36 8.06 -22.16
N ALA A 47 -4.46 7.34 -21.91
CA ALA A 47 -5.59 7.16 -22.82
C ALA A 47 -6.65 8.29 -22.78
N GLY A 48 -6.48 9.32 -21.95
CA GLY A 48 -7.45 10.42 -21.80
C GLY A 48 -7.43 11.44 -22.96
N PRO A 49 -8.45 12.31 -23.09
CA PRO A 49 -8.48 13.38 -24.08
C PRO A 49 -7.23 14.27 -24.00
N GLU A 50 -6.76 14.79 -25.14
CA GLU A 50 -5.50 15.54 -25.25
C GLU A 50 -5.44 16.78 -24.33
N GLY A 51 -6.58 17.35 -23.96
CA GLY A 51 -6.73 18.46 -23.02
C GLY A 51 -6.86 18.09 -21.54
N GLU A 52 -6.91 16.79 -21.19
CA GLU A 52 -6.89 16.28 -19.81
C GLU A 52 -5.59 15.53 -19.50
N ARG A 53 -4.85 15.16 -20.54
CA ARG A 53 -3.44 14.76 -20.47
C ARG A 53 -2.63 15.97 -19.97
N ASN A 54 -2.29 15.98 -18.69
CA ASN A 54 -1.35 16.92 -18.03
C ASN A 54 -1.81 18.38 -17.74
N THR A 55 -3.10 18.69 -17.65
CA THR A 55 -3.59 20.09 -17.56
C THR A 55 -3.84 20.69 -16.17
N LYS A 56 -3.30 20.14 -15.08
CA LYS A 56 -3.30 20.84 -13.78
C LYS A 56 -1.89 21.00 -13.22
N PRO A 57 -1.15 22.06 -13.62
CA PRO A 57 0.17 22.38 -13.10
C PRO A 57 0.18 22.57 -11.58
N GLU A 58 -0.96 22.93 -11.00
CA GLU A 58 -1.11 23.20 -9.56
C GLU A 58 -1.11 21.92 -8.71
N LEU A 59 -1.42 20.77 -9.32
CA LEU A 59 -1.22 19.44 -8.72
C LEU A 59 0.25 18.98 -8.81
N LYS A 60 1.17 19.76 -9.42
CA LYS A 60 2.60 19.44 -9.51
C LYS A 60 3.42 19.78 -8.25
N LYS A 61 2.82 20.29 -7.18
CA LYS A 61 3.52 20.53 -5.90
C LYS A 61 3.44 19.31 -4.96
N TRP A 62 3.95 18.17 -5.43
CA TRP A 62 4.48 17.07 -4.61
C TRP A 62 5.56 16.38 -5.47
N ARG A 63 6.77 16.94 -5.46
CA ARG A 63 7.96 16.47 -6.18
C ARG A 63 8.69 15.38 -5.38
N ASP A 64 9.45 14.44 -5.96
CA ASP A 64 9.97 14.27 -7.33
C ASP A 64 9.59 12.87 -7.88
N THR A 65 8.87 12.65 -8.98
CA THR A 65 8.32 13.57 -9.98
C THR A 65 6.96 13.05 -10.49
N ALA A 66 5.91 13.52 -9.82
CA ALA A 66 4.50 13.62 -10.25
C ALA A 66 3.70 12.34 -10.64
N PHE A 67 3.70 11.32 -9.77
CA PHE A 67 2.80 10.14 -9.83
C PHE A 67 2.24 9.74 -8.43
N GLY A 68 1.67 10.71 -7.69
CA GLY A 68 1.41 10.65 -6.24
C GLY A 68 0.30 9.72 -5.71
N MET A 69 0.23 8.43 -6.06
CA MET A 69 -0.52 7.45 -5.24
C MET A 69 0.22 6.14 -4.92
N TYR A 70 1.29 5.78 -5.65
CA TYR A 70 2.01 4.51 -5.46
C TYR A 70 3.50 4.75 -5.18
N ARG A 71 3.87 4.95 -3.91
CA ARG A 71 5.23 5.34 -3.49
C ARG A 71 6.24 4.18 -3.49
N LYS A 72 6.05 3.18 -2.61
CA LYS A 72 6.95 2.00 -2.50
C LYS A 72 6.24 0.67 -2.27
N GLY A 73 5.08 0.64 -1.60
CA GLY A 73 4.30 -0.58 -1.41
C GLY A 73 4.96 -1.66 -0.53
N LYS A 74 5.85 -1.26 0.38
CA LYS A 74 6.65 -2.18 1.22
C LYS A 74 6.50 -1.88 2.71
N VAL A 75 6.48 -2.93 3.53
CA VAL A 75 6.64 -2.84 5.00
C VAL A 75 8.12 -2.60 5.32
N GLY A 76 8.42 -1.90 6.41
CA GLY A 76 9.81 -1.66 6.85
C GLY A 76 10.50 -0.44 6.24
N ASP A 77 9.86 0.30 5.32
CA ASP A 77 10.50 1.49 4.70
C ASP A 77 10.86 2.59 5.72
N TRP A 78 10.24 2.59 6.90
CA TRP A 78 10.54 3.52 7.99
C TRP A 78 12.03 3.51 8.38
N LYS A 79 12.73 2.37 8.25
CA LYS A 79 14.18 2.25 8.49
C LYS A 79 15.04 3.16 7.62
N ASN A 80 14.53 3.55 6.45
CA ASN A 80 15.23 4.48 5.56
C ASN A 80 15.05 5.96 5.95
N HIS A 81 14.20 6.25 6.94
CA HIS A 81 13.86 7.62 7.35
C HIS A 81 14.21 7.92 8.80
N PHE A 82 14.13 6.92 9.68
CA PHE A 82 14.42 7.10 11.09
C PHE A 82 15.91 6.91 11.38
N THR A 83 16.49 7.87 12.11
CA THR A 83 17.75 7.62 12.80
C THR A 83 17.53 6.72 14.01
N VAL A 84 18.59 6.09 14.51
CA VAL A 84 18.51 5.24 15.72
C VAL A 84 17.89 6.00 16.90
N ALA A 85 18.36 7.22 17.18
CA ALA A 85 17.83 8.04 18.27
C ALA A 85 16.37 8.45 18.09
N GLN A 86 15.92 8.67 16.84
CA GLN A 86 14.50 8.93 16.57
C GLN A 86 13.66 7.68 16.80
N ASN A 87 14.16 6.51 16.42
CA ASN A 87 13.47 5.25 16.61
C ASN A 87 13.33 4.92 18.10
N GLU A 88 14.42 5.02 18.88
CA GLU A 88 14.39 4.78 20.34
C GLU A 88 13.37 5.68 21.05
N ARG A 89 13.32 6.97 20.68
CA ARG A 89 12.33 7.90 21.22
C ARG A 89 10.90 7.53 20.81
N PHE A 90 10.70 7.11 19.56
CA PHE A 90 9.40 6.68 19.06
C PHE A 90 8.92 5.42 19.76
N ASP A 91 9.79 4.43 19.93
CA ASP A 91 9.48 3.16 20.60
C ASP A 91 9.05 3.39 22.05
N ALA A 92 9.77 4.24 22.79
CA ALA A 92 9.40 4.59 24.17
C ALA A 92 8.00 5.22 24.26
N LEU A 93 7.71 6.18 23.37
CA LEU A 93 6.40 6.83 23.31
C LEU A 93 5.31 5.82 22.89
N TYR A 94 5.59 4.97 21.90
CA TYR A 94 4.64 3.98 21.40
C TYR A 94 4.24 2.99 22.50
N GLN A 95 5.20 2.49 23.28
CA GLN A 95 4.93 1.58 24.40
C GLN A 95 4.05 2.21 25.48
N GLU A 96 4.25 3.49 25.78
CA GLU A 96 3.39 4.22 26.72
C GLU A 96 1.96 4.37 26.18
N GLN A 97 1.83 4.80 24.93
CA GLN A 97 0.53 5.11 24.32
C GLN A 97 -0.30 3.86 24.01
N MET A 98 0.35 2.74 23.71
CA MET A 98 -0.30 1.47 23.38
C MET A 98 -0.44 0.54 24.58
N LYS A 99 -0.14 1.02 25.79
CA LYS A 99 -0.26 0.24 27.01
C LYS A 99 -1.70 -0.25 27.21
N GLY A 100 -1.87 -1.56 27.31
CA GLY A 100 -3.18 -2.20 27.45
C GLY A 100 -3.93 -2.42 26.14
N CYS A 101 -3.29 -2.20 24.99
CA CYS A 101 -3.82 -2.58 23.69
C CYS A 101 -3.36 -3.99 23.31
N ASP A 102 -4.31 -4.87 22.96
CA ASP A 102 -4.02 -6.25 22.53
C ASP A 102 -3.67 -6.36 21.03
N LEU A 103 -3.44 -5.22 20.35
CA LEU A 103 -3.14 -5.20 18.93
C LEU A 103 -1.66 -5.46 18.68
N THR A 104 -1.37 -6.56 17.98
CA THR A 104 -0.02 -6.85 17.47
C THR A 104 0.17 -6.28 16.07
N VAL A 105 1.28 -5.58 15.85
CA VAL A 105 1.64 -4.97 14.56
C VAL A 105 3.03 -5.43 14.13
N ASP A 106 3.15 -5.91 12.90
CA ASP A 106 4.42 -6.22 12.27
C ASP A 106 4.97 -4.98 11.55
N TYR A 107 6.08 -4.41 12.03
CA TYR A 107 6.73 -3.24 11.40
C TYR A 107 7.66 -3.58 10.25
N GLU A 108 7.86 -4.88 10.01
CA GLU A 108 8.80 -5.44 9.04
C GLU A 108 8.15 -6.60 8.30
N ALA A 109 8.57 -6.81 7.05
CA ALA A 109 8.30 -8.06 6.36
C ALA A 109 9.47 -9.00 6.68
N ASP A 110 9.15 -10.22 7.14
CA ASP A 110 10.12 -11.31 7.24
C ASP A 110 10.73 -11.65 5.88
#